data_AF-I0SI49-F1
#
_entry.id   AF-I0SI49-F1
#
_cell.length_a   1.000
_cell.length_b   1.000
_cell.length_c   1.000
_cell.angle_alpha   90.00
_cell.angle_beta   90.00
_cell.angle_gamma   90.00
#
_symmetry.space_group_name_H-M   'P 1'
#
loop_
_entity.id
_entity.type
_entity.pdbx_description
1 polymer ?
#
loop_
_entity_poly.entity_id
_entity_poly.type
_entity_poly.pdbx_seq_one_letter_code
_entity_poly.pdbx_strand_id
1 'polypeptide(L)' 'MKKPCGIYEIKNSKGRLSYKIFVAKEDLQVFLKKNKDKTCPLLAPVFTVHEYKEYPNTEVRKLTADEISRYMSERS' A
#
# COMPACT_ATOMS: atom_id res chain seq x y z
N MET A 1 8.90 12.31 -12.66
CA MET A 1 9.72 12.09 -11.44
C MET A 1 8.92 11.22 -10.48
N LYS A 2 9.45 10.08 -10.05
CA LYS A 2 8.74 9.17 -9.15
C LYS A 2 8.73 9.76 -7.74
N LYS A 3 7.59 9.64 -7.05
CA LYS A 3 7.36 10.21 -5.71
C LYS A 3 7.17 9.08 -4.70
N PRO A 4 7.57 9.27 -3.44
CA PRO A 4 7.25 8.31 -2.39
C PRO A 4 5.73 8.27 -2.18
N CYS A 5 5.20 7.06 -2.01
CA CYS A 5 3.79 6.88 -1.70
C CYS A 5 3.55 6.98 -0.19
N GLY A 6 2.37 7.45 0.18
CA GLY A 6 1.89 7.45 1.56
C GLY A 6 0.92 6.30 1.83
N ILE A 7 1.02 5.70 3.02
CA ILE A 7 0.03 4.77 3.56
C ILE A 7 -0.95 5.58 4.40
N TYR A 8 -2.23 5.49 4.07
CA TYR A 8 -3.32 6.20 4.73
C TYR A 8 -4.21 5.22 5.48
N GLU A 9 -4.61 5.62 6.68
CA GLU A 9 -5.65 4.92 7.43
C GLU A 9 -7.03 5.34 6.94
N ILE A 10 -7.86 4.34 6.59
CA ILE A 10 -9.21 4.51 6.07
C ILE A 10 -10.18 3.76 6.99
N LYS A 11 -11.13 4.51 7.54
CA LYS A 11 -12.21 4.00 8.39
C LYS A 11 -13.51 3.98 7.61
N ASN A 12 -14.23 2.86 7.63
CA ASN A 12 -15.57 2.80 7.07
C ASN A 12 -16.65 3.20 8.09
N SER A 13 -17.88 3.37 7.62
CA SER A 13 -19.05 3.68 8.45
C SER A 13 -19.34 2.65 9.54
N LYS A 14 -18.92 1.39 9.36
CA LYS A 14 -19.04 0.30 10.35
C LYS A 14 -17.87 0.26 11.34
N GLY A 15 -16.95 1.21 11.29
CA GLY A 15 -15.79 1.30 12.18
C GLY A 15 -14.59 0.42 11.82
N ARG A 16 -14.66 -0.39 10.75
CA ARG A 16 -13.52 -1.18 10.26
C ARG A 16 -12.43 -0.25 9.75
N LEU A 17 -11.21 -0.48 10.24
CA LEU A 17 -9.99 0.16 9.76
C LEU A 17 -9.35 -0.63 8.63
N SER A 18 -8.77 0.08 7.68
CA SER A 18 -8.00 -0.48 6.57
C SER A 18 -6.92 0.49 6.14
N TYR A 19 -5.83 -0.02 5.58
CA TYR A 19 -4.71 0.80 5.10
C TYR A 19 -4.67 0.78 3.58
N LYS A 20 -4.45 1.94 2.97
CA LYS A 20 -4.33 2.10 1.52
C LYS A 20 -3.14 2.97 1.14
N ILE A 21 -2.50 2.59 0.04
CA ILE A 21 -1.34 3.29 -0.49
C ILE A 21 -1.82 4.26 -1.58
N PHE A 22 -1.44 5.52 -1.47
CA PHE A 22 -1.71 6.55 -2.47
C PHE A 22 -0.42 7.30 -2.81
N VAL A 23 -0.26 7.68 -4.08
CA VAL A 23 0.91 8.46 -4.53
C VAL A 23 0.79 9.90 -4.06
N ALA A 24 -0.43 10.46 -4.14
CA ALA A 24 -0.69 11.84 -3.71
C ALA A 24 -2.00 11.98 -2.92
N LYS A 25 -2.19 13.13 -2.27
CA LYS A 25 -3.41 13.43 -1.51
C LYS A 25 -4.62 13.55 -2.44
N GLU A 26 -4.41 13.96 -3.68
CA GLU A 26 -5.45 14.07 -4.70
C GLU A 26 -6.06 12.70 -5.03
N ASP A 27 -5.24 11.65 -5.08
CA ASP A 27 -5.69 10.27 -5.29
C ASP A 27 -6.58 9.79 -4.13
N LEU A 28 -6.19 10.13 -2.89
CA LEU A 28 -7.02 9.88 -1.71
C LEU A 28 -8.36 10.60 -1.83
N GLN A 29 -8.38 11.86 -2.26
CA GLN A 29 -9.62 12.63 -2.41
C GLN A 29 -10.54 12.01 -3.48
N VAL A 30 -9.99 11.59 -4.63
CA VAL A 30 -10.75 10.88 -5.67
C VAL A 30 -11.30 9.55 -5.13
N PHE A 31 -10.51 8.82 -4.35
CA PHE A 31 -10.96 7.58 -3.72
C PHE A 31 -12.11 7.80 -2.74
N LEU A 32 -12.00 8.79 -1.84
CA LEU A 32 -13.05 9.11 -0.87
C LEU A 32 -14.33 9.59 -1.56
N LYS A 33 -14.24 10.40 -2.62
CA LYS A 33 -15.41 10.81 -3.42
C LYS A 33 -16.14 9.62 -4.06
N LYS A 34 -15.40 8.60 -4.51
CA LYS A 34 -15.97 7.35 -5.06
C LYS A 34 -16.55 6.43 -3.98
N ASN A 35 -16.07 6.51 -2.74
CA ASN A 35 -16.45 5.61 -1.65
C ASN A 35 -17.02 6.41 -0.47
N LYS A 36 -18.29 6.80 -0.57
CA LYS A 36 -18.95 7.70 0.40
C LYS A 36 -19.04 7.13 1.83
N ASP A 37 -18.92 5.82 1.99
CA ASP A 37 -18.93 5.14 3.30
C ASP A 37 -17.56 5.15 3.99
N LYS A 38 -16.52 5.70 3.34
CA LYS A 38 -15.13 5.68 3.83
C LYS A 38 -14.66 7.08 4.15
N THR A 39 -13.85 7.17 5.20
CA THR A 39 -13.26 8.40 5.71
C THR A 39 -11.78 8.17 6.01
N CYS A 40 -10.97 9.22 5.93
CA CYS A 40 -9.58 9.22 6.36
C CYS A 40 -9.45 10.15 7.57
N PRO A 41 -9.37 9.63 8.81
CA PRO A 41 -9.43 10.46 10.02
C PRO A 41 -8.35 11.54 10.09
N LEU A 42 -7.11 11.20 9.70
CA LEU A 42 -5.96 12.08 9.78
C LEU A 42 -5.79 12.98 8.54
N LEU A 43 -6.45 12.65 7.41
CA LEU A 43 -6.24 13.29 6.09
C LEU A 43 -4.76 13.42 5.66
N ALA A 44 -3.90 12.61 6.28
CA ALA A 44 -2.46 12.57 6.15
C ALA A 44 -2.03 11.10 6.22
N PRO A 45 -0.90 10.74 5.59
CA PRO A 45 -0.41 9.38 5.65
C PRO A 45 0.08 9.07 7.08
N VAL A 46 -0.27 7.88 7.58
CA VAL A 46 0.31 7.34 8.82
C VAL A 46 1.75 6.88 8.62
N PHE A 47 2.15 6.65 7.38
CA PHE A 47 3.51 6.29 7.01
C PHE A 47 3.85 6.80 5.61
N THR A 48 5.03 7.40 5.46
CA THR A 48 5.64 7.72 4.16
C THR A 48 7.13 7.55 4.28
N VAL A 49 7.78 7.09 3.21
CA VAL A 49 9.23 7.19 3.10
C VAL A 49 9.61 8.59 2.61
N HIS A 50 10.77 9.09 3.03
CA HIS A 50 11.21 10.45 2.66
C HIS A 50 11.52 10.56 1.16
N GLU A 51 12.13 9.52 0.59
CA GLU A 51 12.54 9.51 -0.80
C GLU A 51 12.12 8.21 -1.47
N TYR A 52 11.78 8.31 -2.76
CA TYR A 52 11.50 7.14 -3.57
C TYR A 52 12.81 6.41 -3.88
N LYS A 53 12.88 5.13 -3.50
CA LYS A 53 14.04 4.27 -3.76
C LYS A 53 13.69 3.19 -4.78
N GLU A 54 14.44 3.15 -5.86
CA GLU A 54 14.42 2.01 -6.79
C GLU A 54 15.35 0.91 -6.27
N TYR A 55 14.88 -0.32 -6.36
CA TYR A 55 15.70 -1.49 -6.11
C TYR A 55 15.95 -2.16 -7.46
N PRO A 56 17.11 -1.91 -8.10
CA PRO A 56 17.42 -2.56 -9.36
C PRO A 56 17.45 -4.08 -9.14
N ASN A 57 17.00 -4.83 -10.15
CA ASN A 57 16.90 -6.29 -10.12
C ASN A 57 15.84 -6.88 -9.15
N THR A 58 14.90 -6.07 -8.64
CA THR A 58 13.71 -6.63 -7.99
C THR A 58 12.62 -6.92 -9.01
N GLU A 59 12.13 -8.15 -9.02
CA GLU A 59 11.02 -8.58 -9.87
C GLU A 59 9.87 -9.11 -9.00
N VAL A 60 8.67 -8.55 -9.15
CA VAL A 60 7.46 -9.15 -8.59
C VAL A 60 6.91 -10.11 -9.64
N ARG A 61 7.32 -11.38 -9.57
CA ARG A 61 6.80 -12.46 -10.42
C ARG A 61 6.32 -13.64 -9.60
N LYS A 62 5.53 -14.52 -10.24
CA LYS A 62 5.15 -15.80 -9.64
C LYS A 62 6.38 -16.69 -9.54
N LEU A 63 6.56 -17.32 -8.37
CA LEU A 63 7.60 -18.33 -8.17
C LEU A 63 7.28 -19.62 -8.95
N THR A 64 8.32 -20.31 -9.39
CA THR A 64 8.19 -21.68 -9.94
C THR A 64 7.90 -22.68 -8.83
N ALA A 65 7.49 -23.90 -9.19
CA ALA A 65 7.22 -24.94 -8.20
C ALA A 65 8.45 -25.26 -7.33
N ASP A 66 9.65 -25.30 -7.93
CA ASP A 66 10.90 -25.57 -7.23
C ASP A 66 11.27 -24.43 -6.27
N GLU A 67 11.10 -23.18 -6.70
CA GLU A 67 11.31 -21.99 -5.86
C GLU A 67 10.35 -21.98 -4.67
N ILE A 68 9.09 -22.39 -4.87
CA ILE A 68 8.11 -22.52 -3.79
C ILE A 68 8.55 -23.59 -2.79
N SER A 69 8.97 -24.77 -3.27
CA SER A 69 9.41 -25.86 -2.39
C SER A 69 10.59 -25.43 -1.52
N ARG A 70 11.59 -24.78 -2.12
CA ARG A 70 12.75 -24.23 -1.41
C ARG A 70 12.36 -23.16 -0.39
N TYR A 71 11.52 -22.20 -0.78
CA TYR A 71 11.04 -21.16 0.13
C TYR A 71 10.30 -21.75 1.34
N MET A 72 9.50 -22.80 1.14
CA MET A 72 8.78 -23.46 2.23
C MET A 72 9.71 -24.19 3.19
N SER A 73 10.82 -24.78 2.72
CA SER A 73 11.80 -25.44 3.60
C SER A 73 12.68 -24.46 4.36
N GLU A 74 12.99 -23.29 3.78
CA GLU A 74 13.77 -22.25 4.47
C GLU A 74 12.95 -21.54 5.57
N ARG A 75 11.62 -21.62 5.49
CA ARG A 75 10.70 -21.02 6.47
C ARG A 75 10.46 -21.89 7.71
N SER A 76 10.64 -23.21 7.61
CA SER A 76 10.41 -24.18 8.70
C SER A 76 11.59 -24.26 9.65
#